data_AF-S8DQC1-F1
#
_entry.id   AF-S8DQC1-F1
#
_cell.length_a   1.000
_cell.length_b   1.000
_cell.length_c   1.000
_cell.angle_alpha   90.00
_cell.angle_beta   90.00
_cell.angle_gamma   90.00
#
_symmetry.space_group_name_H-M   'P 1'
#
loop_
_entity.id
_entity.type
_entity.pdbx_description
1 polymer ?
#
loop_
_entity_poly.entity_id
_entity_poly.type
_entity_poly.pdbx_seq_one_letter_code
_entity_poly.pdbx_strand_id
1 'polypeptide(L)'
;MLRLLAQRRAVLATAAAAVAVTQSSRDKLPIYPAPAQDVLLVETPSELEQHIGTARRAVTATYLDARAQVQGVVSRWISIEESVENRIKSLIAPDEPLTPGILYVGVATLTGSVLTRTRGPALRLVLPPTLLLLSLAHFLPATAANLSAYAGALEDAYLPGLAAKHDIANAHSAMAWDRAVDAGAAGRARVGDAVRSAVLRLEDATGLKLQETLGVARAVDAQTRGAAKVVQQTAEDTGAVLLKKVEEAKSAIVETVHEAVAEKKVDEAAMKKAEEPPKRLV
;
A
#
# COMPACT_ATOMS: atom_id res chain seq x y z
N MET A 1 16.53 -38.85 -23.81
CA MET A 1 16.51 -39.91 -24.86
C MET A 1 15.37 -40.87 -24.52
N LEU A 2 14.62 -41.35 -25.52
CA LEU A 2 13.39 -42.19 -25.48
C LEU A 2 12.06 -41.44 -25.63
N ARG A 3 11.66 -41.22 -26.89
CA ARG A 3 10.27 -41.27 -27.41
C ARG A 3 10.32 -40.92 -28.90
N LEU A 4 10.66 -41.90 -29.75
CA LEU A 4 10.69 -41.74 -31.21
C LEU A 4 10.67 -43.08 -31.96
N LEU A 5 9.84 -44.05 -31.57
CA LEU A 5 9.72 -45.33 -32.29
C LEU A 5 8.31 -45.93 -32.25
N ALA A 6 7.27 -45.13 -32.47
CA ALA A 6 5.89 -45.65 -32.54
C ALA A 6 5.08 -44.94 -33.62
N GLN A 7 5.52 -44.97 -34.88
CA GLN A 7 4.70 -44.48 -35.99
C GLN A 7 5.07 -45.02 -37.38
N ARG A 8 5.76 -46.18 -37.46
CA ARG A 8 6.10 -46.83 -38.74
C ARG A 8 5.55 -48.25 -38.84
N ARG A 9 4.24 -48.45 -38.62
CA ARG A 9 3.54 -49.71 -38.95
C ARG A 9 2.06 -49.44 -39.25
N ALA A 10 1.78 -48.75 -40.35
CA ALA A 10 0.42 -48.66 -40.89
C ALA A 10 0.42 -48.29 -42.38
N VAL A 11 1.29 -48.89 -43.19
CA VAL A 11 1.26 -48.74 -44.65
C VAL A 11 1.67 -50.06 -45.30
N LEU A 12 0.92 -51.14 -45.09
CA LEU A 12 1.14 -52.42 -45.79
C LEU A 12 -0.10 -53.35 -45.75
N ALA A 13 -1.33 -52.79 -45.73
CA ALA A 13 -2.55 -53.60 -45.67
C ALA A 13 -3.65 -53.22 -46.70
N THR A 14 -3.38 -52.30 -47.62
CA THR A 14 -4.37 -51.86 -48.63
C THR A 14 -4.04 -52.25 -50.07
N ALA A 15 -2.93 -52.98 -50.30
CA ALA A 15 -2.55 -53.43 -51.64
C ALA A 15 -3.08 -54.84 -52.01
N ALA A 16 -3.72 -55.56 -51.08
CA ALA A 16 -4.17 -56.94 -51.31
C ALA A 16 -5.66 -57.08 -51.69
N ALA A 17 -6.45 -56.00 -51.65
CA ALA A 17 -7.89 -56.06 -51.95
C ALA A 17 -8.24 -55.67 -53.40
N ALA A 18 -7.28 -55.22 -54.21
CA ALA A 18 -7.54 -54.72 -55.57
C ALA A 18 -7.33 -55.76 -56.69
N VAL A 19 -6.93 -57.01 -56.38
CA VAL A 19 -6.63 -58.04 -57.40
C VAL A 19 -7.63 -59.22 -57.38
N ALA A 20 -8.61 -59.24 -56.47
CA ALA A 20 -9.49 -60.39 -56.28
C ALA A 20 -10.91 -60.26 -56.87
N VAL A 21 -11.17 -59.36 -57.83
CA VAL A 21 -12.51 -59.19 -58.43
C VAL A 21 -12.51 -59.27 -59.98
N THR A 22 -11.36 -59.45 -60.63
CA THR A 22 -11.28 -59.51 -62.09
C THR A 22 -10.96 -60.91 -62.60
N GLN A 23 -11.77 -61.91 -62.25
CA GLN A 23 -11.86 -63.15 -63.04
C GLN A 23 -13.01 -64.05 -62.53
N SER A 24 -14.19 -63.87 -63.11
CA SER A 24 -15.16 -64.93 -63.45
C SER A 24 -16.59 -64.39 -63.47
N SER A 25 -16.97 -63.75 -64.57
CA SER A 25 -18.32 -63.95 -65.12
C SER A 25 -18.32 -63.49 -66.57
N ARG A 26 -18.77 -64.37 -67.47
CA ARG A 26 -18.95 -64.05 -68.89
C ARG A 26 -19.92 -62.88 -69.04
N ASP A 27 -19.51 -61.94 -69.88
CA ASP A 27 -20.24 -60.78 -70.40
C ASP A 27 -21.77 -60.93 -70.44
N LYS A 28 -22.45 -60.24 -69.52
CA LYS A 28 -23.83 -59.78 -69.71
C LYS A 28 -23.82 -58.28 -69.43
N LEU A 29 -24.07 -57.48 -70.47
CA LEU A 29 -24.20 -56.03 -70.30
C LEU A 29 -25.39 -55.74 -69.37
N PRO A 30 -25.24 -54.83 -68.39
CA PRO A 30 -26.35 -54.45 -67.51
C PRO A 30 -27.47 -53.81 -68.33
N ILE A 31 -28.71 -54.28 -68.11
CA ILE A 31 -29.93 -53.84 -68.82
C ILE A 31 -30.41 -52.45 -68.33
N TYR A 32 -29.96 -52.02 -67.16
CA TYR A 32 -30.27 -50.71 -66.61
C TYR A 32 -29.11 -49.74 -66.82
N PRO A 33 -29.39 -48.47 -67.14
CA PRO A 33 -28.36 -47.45 -67.11
C PRO A 33 -27.77 -47.39 -65.69
N ALA A 34 -26.45 -47.49 -65.58
CA ALA A 34 -25.78 -47.28 -64.31
C ALA A 34 -26.11 -45.86 -63.81
N PRO A 35 -26.41 -45.68 -62.51
CA PRO A 35 -26.65 -44.35 -61.97
C PRO A 35 -25.43 -43.47 -62.27
N ALA A 36 -25.68 -42.25 -62.77
CA ALA A 36 -24.63 -41.30 -63.12
C ALA A 36 -23.70 -41.13 -61.92
N GLN A 37 -22.43 -41.44 -62.10
CA GLN A 37 -21.45 -41.26 -61.04
C GLN A 37 -21.30 -39.75 -60.81
N ASP A 38 -21.58 -39.30 -59.57
CA ASP A 38 -21.30 -37.92 -59.18
C ASP A 38 -19.79 -37.69 -59.26
N VAL A 39 -19.36 -36.96 -60.28
CA VAL A 39 -17.97 -36.55 -60.47
C VAL A 39 -17.67 -35.49 -59.41
N LEU A 40 -17.06 -35.92 -58.30
CA LEU A 40 -16.52 -35.01 -57.29
C LEU A 40 -15.29 -34.31 -57.85
N LEU A 41 -15.46 -33.04 -58.24
CA LEU A 41 -14.35 -32.17 -58.61
C LEU A 41 -13.51 -31.89 -57.36
N VAL A 42 -12.38 -32.59 -57.23
CA VAL A 42 -11.40 -32.29 -56.19
C VAL A 42 -10.48 -31.20 -56.72
N GLU A 43 -10.77 -29.96 -56.34
CA GLU A 43 -9.88 -28.83 -56.61
C GLU A 43 -8.52 -29.11 -55.97
N THR A 44 -7.54 -29.44 -56.81
CA THR A 44 -6.18 -29.71 -56.37
C THR A 44 -5.45 -28.38 -56.30
N PRO A 45 -4.91 -27.99 -55.13
CA PRO A 45 -4.31 -26.68 -54.95
C PRO A 45 -3.10 -26.52 -55.85
N SER A 46 -3.02 -25.37 -56.52
CA SER A 46 -1.89 -25.01 -57.37
C SER A 46 -0.61 -24.85 -56.54
N GLU A 47 0.56 -25.13 -57.12
CA GLU A 47 1.87 -24.92 -56.47
C GLU A 47 2.01 -23.48 -55.93
N LEU A 48 1.48 -22.50 -56.65
CA LEU A 48 1.47 -21.11 -56.21
C LEU A 48 0.63 -20.89 -54.95
N GLU A 49 -0.54 -21.54 -54.86
CA GLU A 49 -1.41 -21.47 -53.69
C GLU A 49 -0.76 -22.10 -52.48
N GLN A 50 0.02 -23.17 -52.66
CA GLN A 50 0.81 -23.77 -51.58
C GLN A 50 1.88 -22.80 -51.08
N HIS A 51 2.63 -22.15 -51.98
CA HIS A 51 3.65 -21.17 -51.60
C HIS A 51 3.06 -19.91 -50.94
N ILE A 52 1.94 -19.38 -51.44
CA ILE A 52 1.24 -18.27 -50.80
C ILE A 52 0.72 -18.70 -49.43
N GLY A 53 0.21 -19.93 -49.32
CA GLY A 53 -0.25 -20.53 -48.07
C GLY A 53 0.87 -20.64 -47.03
N THR A 54 2.05 -21.13 -47.40
CA THR A 54 3.20 -21.24 -46.49
C THR A 54 3.73 -19.86 -46.09
N ALA A 55 3.86 -18.93 -47.03
CA ALA A 55 4.30 -17.56 -46.76
C ALA A 55 3.33 -16.85 -45.79
N ARG A 56 2.02 -16.92 -46.05
CA ARG A 56 1.00 -16.32 -45.16
C ARG A 56 1.04 -16.92 -43.76
N ARG A 57 1.18 -18.25 -43.65
CA ARG A 57 1.28 -18.92 -42.34
C ARG A 57 2.54 -18.50 -41.60
N ALA A 58 3.69 -18.41 -42.28
CA ALA A 58 4.95 -17.98 -41.69
C ALA A 58 4.85 -16.54 -41.15
N VAL A 59 4.31 -15.61 -41.95
CA VAL A 59 4.11 -14.20 -41.53
C VAL A 59 3.11 -14.10 -40.38
N THR A 60 2.03 -14.87 -40.43
CA THR A 60 1.03 -14.86 -39.35
C THR A 60 1.62 -15.45 -38.07
N ALA A 61 2.40 -16.53 -38.16
CA ALA A 61 3.06 -17.14 -37.01
C ALA A 61 4.06 -16.19 -36.36
N THR A 62 4.93 -15.53 -37.15
CA THR A 62 5.90 -14.57 -36.61
C THR A 62 5.22 -13.36 -35.99
N TYR A 63 4.14 -12.86 -36.60
CA TYR A 63 3.34 -11.77 -36.02
C TYR A 63 2.69 -12.18 -34.70
N LEU A 64 2.08 -13.37 -34.63
CA LEU A 64 1.45 -13.88 -33.41
C LEU A 64 2.50 -14.15 -32.31
N ASP A 65 3.67 -14.68 -32.65
CA ASP A 65 4.76 -14.91 -31.70
C ASP A 65 5.29 -13.59 -31.12
N ALA A 66 5.51 -12.59 -31.97
CA ALA A 66 5.93 -11.26 -31.52
C ALA A 66 4.88 -10.63 -30.58
N ARG A 67 3.60 -10.73 -30.96
CA ARG A 67 2.49 -10.27 -30.11
C ARG A 67 2.44 -11.03 -28.78
N ALA A 68 2.64 -12.34 -28.81
CA ALA A 68 2.64 -13.17 -27.61
C ALA A 68 3.79 -12.82 -26.66
N GLN A 69 4.98 -12.48 -27.17
CA GLN A 69 6.10 -12.02 -26.35
C GLN A 69 5.80 -10.69 -25.67
N VAL A 70 5.27 -9.71 -26.41
CA VAL A 70 4.88 -8.41 -25.85
C VAL A 70 3.78 -8.59 -24.81
N GLN A 71 2.74 -9.36 -25.13
CA GLN A 71 1.67 -9.67 -24.19
C GLN A 71 2.21 -10.39 -22.95
N GLY A 72 3.18 -11.29 -23.09
CA GLY A 72 3.83 -11.95 -21.97
C GLY A 72 4.61 -11.00 -21.07
N VAL A 73 5.29 -9.99 -21.62
CA VAL A 73 5.95 -8.94 -20.83
C VAL A 73 4.91 -8.11 -20.05
N VAL A 74 3.85 -7.68 -20.74
CA VAL A 74 2.77 -6.89 -20.13
C VAL A 74 2.08 -7.70 -19.03
N SER A 75 1.79 -8.97 -19.27
CA SER A 75 1.18 -9.84 -18.25
C SER A 75 2.07 -10.03 -17.03
N ARG A 76 3.40 -10.12 -17.19
CA ARG A 76 4.32 -10.15 -16.05
C ARG A 76 4.29 -8.84 -15.27
N TRP A 77 4.25 -7.71 -15.96
CA TRP A 77 4.16 -6.41 -15.32
C TRP A 77 2.85 -6.25 -14.52
N ILE A 78 1.72 -6.61 -15.13
CA ILE A 78 0.41 -6.60 -14.46
C ILE A 78 0.42 -7.54 -13.25
N SER A 79 1.02 -8.73 -13.36
CA SER A 79 1.12 -9.65 -12.22
C SER A 79 1.96 -9.08 -11.08
N ILE A 80 3.03 -8.35 -11.38
CA ILE A 80 3.82 -7.65 -10.36
C ILE A 80 2.97 -6.55 -9.72
N GLU A 81 2.28 -5.73 -10.52
CA GLU A 81 1.40 -4.67 -10.03
C GLU A 81 0.30 -5.22 -9.12
N GLU A 82 -0.40 -6.27 -9.55
CA GLU A 82 -1.44 -6.93 -8.76
C GLU A 82 -0.89 -7.53 -7.46
N SER A 83 0.31 -8.14 -7.51
CA SER A 83 0.96 -8.66 -6.31
C SER A 83 1.32 -7.56 -5.31
N VAL A 84 1.78 -6.41 -5.80
CA VAL A 84 2.14 -5.24 -5.00
C VAL A 84 0.88 -4.57 -4.45
N GLU A 85 -0.17 -4.41 -5.26
CA GLU A 85 -1.44 -3.85 -4.87
C GLU A 85 -2.10 -4.69 -3.78
N ASN A 86 -2.17 -6.01 -3.98
CA ASN A 86 -2.69 -6.94 -2.98
C ASN A 86 -1.86 -6.87 -1.69
N ARG A 87 -0.54 -6.70 -1.79
CA ARG A 87 0.32 -6.54 -0.62
C ARG A 87 0.07 -5.22 0.11
N ILE A 88 -0.01 -4.11 -0.61
CA ILE A 88 -0.28 -2.79 -0.03
C ILE A 88 -1.65 -2.80 0.66
N LYS A 89 -2.68 -3.34 0.00
CA LYS A 89 -4.02 -3.53 0.58
C LYS A 89 -3.99 -4.39 1.85
N SER A 90 -3.14 -5.41 1.92
CA SER A 90 -3.00 -6.24 3.13
C SER A 90 -2.29 -5.54 4.28
N LEU A 91 -1.45 -4.55 4.01
CA LEU A 91 -0.72 -3.80 5.04
C LEU A 91 -1.58 -2.68 5.64
N ILE A 92 -2.42 -2.07 4.81
CA ILE A 92 -3.33 -1.00 5.20
C ILE A 92 -4.45 -1.58 6.09
N ALA A 93 -4.58 -1.04 7.31
CA ALA A 93 -5.70 -1.40 8.18
C ALA A 93 -7.00 -0.75 7.67
N PRO A 94 -8.11 -1.49 7.49
CA PRO A 94 -9.38 -0.93 7.04
C PRO A 94 -10.06 -0.06 8.10
N ASP A 95 -9.65 -0.20 9.36
CA ASP A 95 -10.26 0.45 10.52
C ASP A 95 -9.74 1.88 10.74
N GLU A 96 -8.76 2.31 9.94
CA GLU A 96 -8.01 3.56 10.11
C GLU A 96 -8.29 4.56 8.96
N PRO A 97 -8.58 5.84 9.26
CA PRO A 97 -8.87 6.84 8.22
C PRO A 97 -7.59 7.26 7.46
N LEU A 98 -7.33 6.59 6.34
CA LEU A 98 -6.19 6.91 5.44
C LEU A 98 -6.21 8.33 4.91
N THR A 99 -7.40 8.85 4.63
CA THR A 99 -7.67 10.26 4.38
C THR A 99 -8.34 10.81 5.64
N PRO A 100 -7.69 11.67 6.45
CA PRO A 100 -6.55 12.56 6.16
C PRO A 100 -5.16 12.06 6.61
N GLY A 101 -5.01 10.86 7.19
CA GLY A 101 -3.75 10.41 7.79
C GLY A 101 -2.52 10.53 6.88
N ILE A 102 -2.61 10.06 5.63
CA ILE A 102 -1.51 10.14 4.64
C ILE A 102 -1.16 11.60 4.32
N LEU A 103 -2.14 12.51 4.31
CA LEU A 103 -1.89 13.93 4.11
C LEU A 103 -1.10 14.52 5.28
N TYR A 104 -1.42 14.15 6.52
CA TYR A 104 -0.67 14.62 7.68
C TYR A 104 0.76 14.10 7.71
N VAL A 105 0.97 12.83 7.35
CA VAL A 105 2.32 12.26 7.14
C VAL A 105 3.06 13.03 6.03
N GLY A 106 2.39 13.30 4.91
CA GLY A 106 2.95 14.07 3.79
C GLY A 106 3.32 15.50 4.19
N VAL A 107 2.48 16.19 4.95
CA VAL A 107 2.78 17.53 5.46
C VAL A 107 3.95 17.48 6.45
N ALA A 108 3.96 16.55 7.41
CA ALA A 108 5.04 16.44 8.39
C ALA A 108 6.40 16.18 7.74
N THR A 109 6.46 15.30 6.74
CA THR A 109 7.68 15.02 5.98
C THR A 109 8.15 16.22 5.16
N LEU A 110 7.23 16.88 4.47
CA LEU A 110 7.53 18.08 3.71
C LEU A 110 8.00 19.22 4.61
N THR A 111 7.37 19.40 5.79
CA THR A 111 7.83 20.32 6.82
C THR A 111 9.27 19.99 7.25
N GLY A 112 9.62 18.71 7.41
CA GLY A 112 11.00 18.29 7.67
C GLY A 112 11.99 18.69 6.58
N SER A 113 11.59 18.53 5.32
CA SER A 113 12.39 18.95 4.16
C SER A 113 12.59 20.46 4.11
N VAL A 114 11.51 21.23 4.33
CA VAL A 114 11.57 22.70 4.39
C VAL A 114 12.44 23.16 5.55
N LEU A 115 12.31 22.54 6.73
CA LEU A 115 13.03 22.91 7.94
C LEU A 115 14.54 22.59 7.86
N THR A 116 14.93 21.68 6.96
CA THR A 116 16.34 21.34 6.72
C THR A 116 16.96 22.01 5.52
N ARG A 117 16.18 22.80 4.78
CA ARG A 117 16.63 23.53 3.59
C ARG A 117 17.88 24.38 3.83
N THR A 118 17.99 25.00 4.99
CA THR A 118 19.11 25.89 5.37
C THR A 118 20.11 25.23 6.33
N ARG A 119 19.95 23.94 6.62
CA ARG A 119 20.81 23.22 7.56
C ARG A 119 21.76 22.27 6.81
N GLY A 120 22.78 21.78 7.51
CA GLY A 120 23.82 20.94 6.91
C GLY A 120 23.28 19.70 6.19
N PRO A 121 24.04 19.13 5.23
CA PRO A 121 23.60 18.04 4.37
C PRO A 121 23.17 16.77 5.14
N ALA A 122 23.80 16.50 6.28
CA ALA A 122 23.42 15.38 7.15
C ALA A 122 21.97 15.51 7.63
N LEU A 123 21.57 16.70 8.09
CA LEU A 123 20.21 16.91 8.60
C LEU A 123 19.18 16.86 7.47
N ARG A 124 19.55 17.38 6.29
CA ARG A 124 18.71 17.32 5.09
C ARG A 124 18.37 15.90 4.65
N LEU A 125 19.27 14.94 4.86
CA LEU A 125 19.03 13.54 4.55
C LEU A 125 18.30 12.79 5.66
N VAL A 126 18.52 13.13 6.92
CA VAL A 126 17.99 12.38 8.07
C VAL A 126 16.63 12.89 8.55
N LEU A 127 16.38 14.20 8.50
CA LEU A 127 15.18 14.78 9.12
C LEU A 127 13.87 14.46 8.36
N PRO A 128 13.80 14.51 7.02
CA PRO A 128 12.59 14.12 6.30
C PRO A 128 12.15 12.65 6.55
N PRO A 129 13.04 11.63 6.44
CA PRO A 129 12.62 10.26 6.70
C PRO A 129 12.34 9.98 8.18
N THR A 130 13.02 10.66 9.12
CA THR A 130 12.69 10.50 10.54
C THR A 130 11.31 11.08 10.87
N LEU A 131 10.96 12.25 10.33
CA LEU A 131 9.60 12.78 10.45
C LEU A 131 8.57 11.92 9.71
N LEU A 132 8.95 11.26 8.62
CA LEU A 132 8.08 10.29 7.95
C LEU A 132 7.70 9.16 8.89
N LEU A 133 8.70 8.50 9.48
CA LEU A 133 8.47 7.35 10.35
C LEU A 133 7.74 7.77 11.63
N LEU A 134 8.09 8.92 12.22
CA LEU A 134 7.41 9.45 13.40
C LEU A 134 5.94 9.79 13.11
N SER A 135 5.68 10.51 12.03
CA SER A 135 4.30 10.88 11.66
C SER A 135 3.49 9.67 11.24
N LEU A 136 4.09 8.68 10.58
CA LEU A 136 3.42 7.43 10.21
C LEU A 136 3.02 6.64 11.46
N ALA A 137 3.92 6.52 12.45
CA ALA A 137 3.61 5.86 13.72
C ALA A 137 2.55 6.63 14.54
N HIS A 138 2.48 7.96 14.39
CA HIS A 138 1.53 8.80 15.12
C HIS A 138 0.13 8.84 14.48
N PHE A 139 0.05 9.07 13.17
CA PHE A 139 -1.23 9.24 12.46
C PHE A 139 -1.78 7.92 11.93
N LEU A 140 -0.93 6.92 11.68
CA LEU A 140 -1.33 5.60 11.21
C LEU A 140 -0.75 4.45 12.05
N PRO A 141 -1.02 4.38 13.38
CA PRO A 141 -0.44 3.36 14.26
C PRO A 141 -0.69 1.91 13.81
N ALA A 142 -1.90 1.59 13.31
CA ALA A 142 -2.22 0.22 12.90
C ALA A 142 -1.45 -0.18 11.63
N THR A 143 -1.45 0.72 10.64
CA THR A 143 -0.69 0.51 9.40
C THR A 143 0.82 0.45 9.66
N ALA A 144 1.34 1.29 10.58
CA ALA A 144 2.74 1.27 10.97
C ALA A 144 3.13 -0.05 11.65
N ALA A 145 2.28 -0.61 12.51
CA ALA A 145 2.50 -1.91 13.14
C ALA A 145 2.48 -3.07 12.13
N ASN A 146 1.57 -3.04 11.16
CA ASN A 146 1.54 -4.04 10.09
C ASN A 146 2.79 -3.97 9.21
N LEU A 147 3.25 -2.75 8.90
CA LEU A 147 4.45 -2.53 8.11
C LEU A 147 5.71 -2.99 8.84
N SER A 148 5.83 -2.70 10.15
CA SER A 148 6.98 -3.15 10.94
C SER A 148 6.98 -4.68 11.12
N ALA A 149 5.82 -5.30 11.35
CA ALA A 149 5.69 -6.75 11.39
C ALA A 149 6.08 -7.40 10.05
N TYR A 150 5.70 -6.79 8.93
CA TYR A 150 6.13 -7.26 7.62
C TYR A 150 7.64 -7.10 7.39
N ALA A 151 8.21 -5.97 7.78
CA ALA A 151 9.64 -5.75 7.70
C ALA A 151 10.40 -6.80 8.52
N GLY A 152 9.93 -7.11 9.74
CA GLY A 152 10.46 -8.20 10.56
C GLY A 152 10.38 -9.56 9.87
N ALA A 153 9.21 -9.93 9.32
CA ALA A 153 9.06 -11.19 8.59
C ALA A 153 9.98 -11.29 7.35
N LEU A 154 10.27 -10.15 6.71
CA LEU A 154 11.20 -10.08 5.58
C LEU A 154 12.66 -10.21 6.05
N GLU A 155 13.01 -9.58 7.16
CA GLU A 155 14.30 -9.75 7.83
C GLU A 155 14.53 -11.20 8.25
N ASP A 156 13.53 -11.87 8.82
CA ASP A 156 13.61 -13.28 9.20
C ASP A 156 13.84 -14.19 7.99
N ALA A 157 13.15 -13.93 6.89
CA ALA A 157 13.20 -14.77 5.69
C ALA A 157 14.53 -14.63 4.92
N TYR A 158 15.04 -13.39 4.78
CA TYR A 158 16.18 -13.11 3.90
C TYR A 158 17.47 -12.78 4.64
N LEU A 159 17.39 -12.27 5.88
CA LEU A 159 18.51 -11.72 6.65
C LEU A 159 18.44 -12.12 8.14
N PRO A 160 18.45 -13.43 8.48
CA PRO A 160 18.20 -13.91 9.85
C PRO A 160 19.22 -13.41 10.88
N GLY A 161 20.45 -13.10 10.44
CA GLY A 161 21.48 -12.52 11.30
C GLY A 161 21.19 -11.07 11.72
N LEU A 162 20.43 -10.32 10.91
CA LEU A 162 19.97 -8.97 11.28
C LEU A 162 18.74 -9.02 12.16
N ALA A 163 17.79 -9.92 11.88
CA ALA A 163 16.59 -10.11 12.68
C ALA A 163 16.93 -10.39 14.16
N ALA A 164 17.83 -11.34 14.43
CA ALA A 164 18.26 -11.64 15.79
C ALA A 164 18.88 -10.43 16.53
N LYS A 165 19.61 -9.57 15.81
CA LYS A 165 20.17 -8.34 16.41
C LYS A 165 19.10 -7.29 16.65
N HIS A 166 18.13 -7.19 15.76
CA HIS A 166 17.01 -6.27 15.88
C HIS A 166 16.14 -6.65 17.08
N ASP A 167 15.85 -7.94 17.27
CA ASP A 167 15.10 -8.44 18.44
C ASP A 167 15.81 -8.15 19.76
N ILE A 168 17.13 -8.40 19.80
CA ILE A 168 17.97 -8.08 20.97
C ILE A 168 17.95 -6.57 21.23
N ALA A 169 18.11 -5.76 20.18
CA ALA A 169 18.07 -4.30 20.30
C ALA A 169 16.71 -3.80 20.80
N ASN A 170 15.61 -4.38 20.32
CA ASN A 170 14.25 -4.05 20.73
C ASN A 170 13.98 -4.44 22.19
N ALA A 171 14.46 -5.61 22.62
CA ALA A 171 14.36 -6.03 24.02
C ALA A 171 15.16 -5.10 24.95
N HIS A 172 16.38 -4.70 24.55
CA HIS A 172 17.19 -3.79 25.35
C HIS A 172 16.65 -2.36 25.35
N SER A 173 16.07 -1.88 24.25
CA SER A 173 15.48 -0.55 24.18
C SER A 173 14.20 -0.46 25.01
N ALA A 174 13.34 -1.49 24.97
CA ALA A 174 12.17 -1.59 25.83
C ALA A 174 12.57 -1.59 27.31
N MET A 175 13.56 -2.42 27.68
CA MET A 175 14.05 -2.48 29.05
C MET A 175 14.74 -1.17 29.50
N ALA A 176 15.40 -0.45 28.60
CA ALA A 176 15.97 0.86 28.90
C ALA A 176 14.88 1.93 29.08
N TRP A 177 13.81 1.86 28.30
CA TRP A 177 12.65 2.73 28.42
C TRP A 177 11.95 2.54 29.76
N ASP A 178 11.66 1.30 30.14
CA ASP A 178 11.04 0.97 31.43
C ASP A 178 11.91 1.47 32.59
N ARG A 179 13.23 1.26 32.51
CA ARG A 179 14.17 1.80 33.51
C ARG A 179 14.18 3.32 33.57
N ALA A 180 14.05 4.01 32.44
CA ALA A 180 14.01 5.47 32.42
C ALA A 180 12.72 5.99 33.08
N VAL A 181 11.60 5.34 32.82
CA VAL A 181 10.31 5.64 33.46
C VAL A 181 10.39 5.40 34.97
N ASP A 182 10.93 4.25 35.40
CA ASP A 182 11.11 3.91 36.80
C ASP A 182 12.08 4.86 37.51
N ALA A 183 13.18 5.22 36.85
CA ALA A 183 14.14 6.19 37.38
C ALA A 183 13.51 7.59 37.52
N GLY A 184 12.63 7.99 36.59
CA GLY A 184 11.86 9.22 36.70
C GLY A 184 10.89 9.20 37.89
N ALA A 185 10.19 8.08 38.10
CA ALA A 185 9.30 7.89 39.25
C ALA A 185 10.06 7.90 40.58
N ALA A 186 11.17 7.17 40.66
CA ALA A 186 12.05 7.12 41.83
C ALA A 186 12.73 8.48 42.10
N GLY A 187 13.08 9.23 41.04
CA GLY A 187 13.60 10.58 41.15
C GLY A 187 12.61 11.55 41.79
N ARG A 188 11.33 11.48 41.40
CA ARG A 188 10.26 12.28 42.03
C ARG A 188 10.08 11.94 43.52
N ALA A 189 10.12 10.66 43.87
CA ALA A 189 10.07 10.23 45.27
C ALA A 189 11.27 10.77 46.08
N ARG A 190 12.49 10.66 45.56
CA ARG A 190 13.71 11.16 46.21
C ARG A 190 13.73 12.68 46.38
N VAL A 191 13.17 13.43 45.43
CA VAL A 191 13.02 14.89 45.58
C VAL A 191 12.05 15.21 46.71
N GLY A 192 10.92 14.50 46.82
CA GLY A 192 9.99 14.63 47.94
C GLY A 192 10.65 14.35 49.30
N ASP A 193 11.42 13.26 49.39
CA ASP A 193 12.16 12.89 50.60
C ASP A 193 13.27 13.89 50.95
N ALA A 194 13.96 14.43 49.94
CA ALA A 194 15.00 15.44 50.14
C ALA A 194 14.40 16.75 50.68
N VAL A 195 13.29 17.21 50.11
CA VAL A 195 12.55 18.39 50.61
C VAL A 195 12.09 18.15 52.05
N ARG A 196 11.53 16.96 52.35
CA ARG A 196 11.13 16.60 53.71
C ARG A 196 12.31 16.60 54.68
N SER A 197 13.46 16.06 54.28
CA SER A 197 14.67 16.02 55.11
C SER A 197 15.29 17.40 55.35
N ALA A 198 15.21 18.31 54.37
CA ALA A 198 15.65 19.69 54.52
C ALA A 198 14.75 20.45 55.51
N VAL A 199 13.43 20.25 55.42
CA VAL A 199 12.46 20.81 56.37
C VAL A 199 12.70 20.29 57.79
N LEU A 200 12.97 18.98 57.94
CA LEU A 200 13.30 18.40 59.25
C LEU A 200 14.60 18.98 59.84
N ARG A 201 15.65 19.17 59.03
CA ARG A 201 16.90 19.79 59.50
C ARG A 201 16.74 21.26 59.89
N LEU A 202 15.87 21.98 59.18
CA LEU A 202 15.50 23.34 59.55
C LEU A 202 14.69 23.37 60.85
N GLU A 203 13.76 22.44 61.05
CA GLU A 203 12.99 22.27 62.28
C GLU A 203 13.88 21.90 63.48
N ASP A 204 14.84 20.98 63.31
CA ASP A 204 15.80 20.59 64.35
C ASP A 204 16.75 21.74 64.73
N ALA A 205 17.18 22.55 63.74
CA ALA A 205 18.10 23.66 63.97
C ALA A 205 17.42 24.91 64.54
N THR A 206 16.14 25.12 64.20
CA THR A 206 15.40 26.34 64.58
C THR A 206 14.36 26.12 65.68
N GLY A 207 14.08 24.86 66.05
CA GLY A 207 13.11 24.48 67.08
C GLY A 207 11.65 24.82 66.74
N LEU A 208 11.39 25.30 65.52
CA LEU A 208 10.07 25.71 65.05
C LEU A 208 9.41 24.54 64.32
N LYS A 209 8.22 24.13 64.78
CA LYS A 209 7.39 23.07 64.16
C LYS A 209 6.80 23.48 62.82
N LEU A 210 7.66 23.63 61.82
CA LEU A 210 7.31 24.05 60.47
C LEU A 210 6.54 22.97 59.70
N GLN A 211 6.77 21.68 60.02
CA GLN A 211 6.05 20.58 59.39
C GLN A 211 4.54 20.58 59.74
N GLU A 212 4.19 21.00 60.97
CA GLU A 212 2.82 21.06 61.49
C GLU A 212 2.10 22.36 61.09
N THR A 213 2.84 23.47 60.99
CA THR A 213 2.28 24.81 60.72
C THR A 213 2.17 25.16 59.24
N LEU A 214 3.07 24.65 58.38
CA LEU A 214 3.00 24.88 56.93
C LEU A 214 2.33 23.74 56.16
N GLY A 215 1.96 22.64 56.83
CA GLY A 215 1.27 21.51 56.18
C GLY A 215 2.04 20.90 55.00
N VAL A 216 3.37 21.10 54.94
CA VAL A 216 4.22 20.75 53.78
C VAL A 216 4.14 19.25 53.46
N ALA A 217 3.98 18.39 54.48
CA ALA A 217 3.77 16.95 54.27
C ALA A 217 2.43 16.65 53.57
N ARG A 218 1.35 17.35 53.93
CA ARG A 218 0.05 17.25 53.23
C ARG A 218 0.07 17.92 51.86
N ALA A 219 0.82 19.02 51.70
CA ALA A 219 0.93 19.74 50.44
C ALA A 219 1.72 18.94 49.39
N VAL A 220 2.81 18.26 49.77
CA VAL A 220 3.59 17.41 48.87
C VAL A 220 2.81 16.15 48.46
N ASP A 221 2.09 15.52 49.40
CA ASP A 221 1.21 14.37 49.10
C ASP A 221 -0.04 14.77 48.28
N ALA A 222 -0.59 15.95 48.51
CA ALA A 222 -1.70 16.49 47.73
C ALA A 222 -1.25 17.00 46.36
N GLN A 223 -0.04 17.54 46.23
CA GLN A 223 0.53 18.02 44.97
C GLN A 223 1.02 16.88 44.09
N THR A 224 1.47 15.76 44.66
CA THR A 224 1.81 14.54 43.90
C THR A 224 0.56 13.82 43.37
N ARG A 225 -0.50 13.70 44.17
CA ARG A 225 -1.81 13.18 43.73
C ARG A 225 -2.56 14.16 42.83
N GLY A 226 -2.44 15.45 43.11
CA GLY A 226 -2.99 16.55 42.33
C GLY A 226 -2.31 16.66 40.97
N ALA A 227 -0.98 16.54 40.87
CA ALA A 227 -0.27 16.53 39.60
C ALA A 227 -0.57 15.28 38.75
N ALA A 228 -0.78 14.12 39.36
CA ALA A 228 -1.24 12.93 38.62
C ALA A 228 -2.65 13.13 38.02
N LYS A 229 -3.57 13.73 38.79
CA LYS A 229 -4.91 14.11 38.30
C LYS A 229 -4.88 15.28 37.33
N VAL A 230 -4.01 16.26 37.52
CA VAL A 230 -3.83 17.41 36.62
C VAL A 230 -3.14 16.98 35.34
N VAL A 231 -2.25 15.98 35.31
CA VAL A 231 -1.72 15.44 34.04
C VAL A 231 -2.80 14.67 33.28
N GLN A 232 -3.69 13.94 33.98
CA GLN A 232 -4.86 13.29 33.37
C GLN A 232 -5.88 14.32 32.87
N GLN A 233 -6.23 15.30 33.69
CA GLN A 233 -7.15 16.38 33.34
C GLN A 233 -6.55 17.32 32.29
N THR A 234 -5.25 17.61 32.32
CA THR A 234 -4.59 18.41 31.28
C THR A 234 -4.48 17.60 29.99
N ALA A 235 -4.33 16.28 30.02
CA ALA A 235 -4.42 15.44 28.81
C ALA A 235 -5.85 15.40 28.25
N GLU A 236 -6.88 15.36 29.10
CA GLU A 236 -8.29 15.41 28.70
C GLU A 236 -8.72 16.82 28.25
N ASP A 237 -8.27 17.87 28.94
CA ASP A 237 -8.55 19.28 28.63
C ASP A 237 -7.75 19.75 27.42
N THR A 238 -6.50 19.30 27.23
CA THR A 238 -5.79 19.53 25.95
C THR A 238 -6.43 18.74 24.82
N GLY A 239 -6.94 17.52 25.08
CA GLY A 239 -7.79 16.80 24.14
C GLY A 239 -9.05 17.59 23.76
N ALA A 240 -9.76 18.15 24.74
CA ALA A 240 -10.99 18.92 24.54
C ALA A 240 -10.73 20.30 23.87
N VAL A 241 -9.63 20.97 24.22
CA VAL A 241 -9.21 22.24 23.60
C VAL A 241 -8.71 22.01 22.17
N LEU A 242 -8.02 20.90 21.92
CA LEU A 242 -7.66 20.50 20.55
C LEU A 242 -8.90 20.15 19.74
N LEU A 243 -9.89 19.44 20.30
CA LEU A 243 -11.16 19.15 19.62
C LEU A 243 -11.94 20.44 19.30
N LYS A 244 -12.03 21.39 20.24
CA LYS A 244 -12.65 22.69 20.00
C LYS A 244 -11.91 23.51 18.94
N LYS A 245 -10.57 23.57 19.00
CA LYS A 245 -9.78 24.26 17.97
C LYS A 245 -9.86 23.58 16.60
N VAL A 246 -10.03 22.26 16.56
CA VAL A 246 -10.25 21.51 15.32
C VAL A 246 -11.65 21.76 14.77
N GLU A 247 -12.68 21.90 15.61
CA GLU A 247 -14.02 22.32 15.18
C GLU A 247 -14.06 23.77 14.71
N GLU A 248 -13.42 24.70 15.44
CA GLU A 248 -13.29 26.11 15.04
C GLU A 248 -12.49 26.26 13.74
N ALA A 249 -11.44 25.47 13.55
CA ALA A 249 -10.70 25.43 12.29
C ALA A 249 -11.55 24.82 11.17
N LYS A 250 -12.34 23.77 11.43
CA LYS A 250 -13.27 23.22 10.45
C LYS A 250 -14.37 24.22 10.08
N SER A 251 -14.93 24.96 11.02
CA SER A 251 -15.96 25.98 10.74
C SER A 251 -15.39 27.17 9.99
N ALA A 252 -14.17 27.63 10.32
CA ALA A 252 -13.49 28.69 9.57
C ALA A 252 -13.11 28.24 8.15
N ILE A 253 -12.73 26.97 7.97
CA ILE A 253 -12.49 26.38 6.64
C ILE A 253 -13.80 26.27 5.85
N VAL A 254 -14.92 25.90 6.47
CA VAL A 254 -16.22 25.84 5.80
C VAL A 254 -16.72 27.23 5.40
N GLU A 255 -16.51 28.25 6.25
CA GLU A 255 -16.86 29.64 5.95
C GLU A 255 -16.03 30.21 4.80
N THR A 256 -14.70 30.00 4.82
CA THR A 256 -13.81 30.42 3.71
C THR A 256 -14.06 29.64 2.42
N VAL A 257 -14.45 28.37 2.48
CA VAL A 257 -14.89 27.60 1.31
C VAL A 257 -16.23 28.10 0.79
N HIS A 258 -17.17 28.50 1.66
CA HIS A 258 -18.43 29.09 1.23
C HIS A 258 -18.26 30.48 0.60
N GLU A 259 -17.35 31.32 1.13
CA GLU A 259 -16.98 32.59 0.51
C GLU A 259 -16.30 32.39 -0.86
N ALA A 260 -15.34 31.47 -0.95
CA ALA A 260 -14.68 31.16 -2.24
C ALA A 260 -15.63 30.54 -3.28
N VAL A 261 -16.65 29.79 -2.84
CA VAL A 261 -17.71 29.26 -3.71
C VAL A 261 -18.72 30.36 -4.09
N ALA A 262 -18.97 31.33 -3.21
CA ALA A 262 -19.81 32.49 -3.52
C ALA A 262 -19.13 33.41 -4.54
N GLU A 263 -17.83 33.70 -4.40
CA GLU A 263 -17.05 34.45 -5.38
C GLU A 263 -17.01 33.75 -6.74
N LYS A 264 -16.78 32.43 -6.77
CA LYS A 264 -16.85 31.65 -8.02
C LYS A 264 -18.23 31.65 -8.67
N LYS A 265 -19.31 31.67 -7.89
CA LYS A 265 -20.68 31.79 -8.44
C LYS A 265 -20.99 33.19 -8.96
N VAL A 266 -20.40 34.23 -8.38
CA VAL A 266 -20.50 35.61 -8.89
C VAL A 266 -19.71 35.74 -10.20
N ASP A 267 -18.54 35.13 -10.30
CA ASP A 267 -17.74 35.09 -11.54
C ASP A 267 -18.42 34.26 -12.64
N GLU A 268 -19.05 33.12 -12.30
CA GLU A 268 -19.80 32.30 -13.25
C GLU A 268 -21.11 33.00 -13.70
N ALA A 269 -21.75 33.77 -12.82
CA ALA A 269 -22.91 34.61 -13.17
C ALA A 269 -22.52 35.83 -14.01
N ALA A 270 -21.33 36.41 -13.79
CA ALA A 270 -20.77 37.47 -14.61
C ALA A 270 -20.40 36.97 -16.02
N MET A 271 -19.87 35.74 -16.16
CA MET A 271 -19.67 35.10 -17.47
C MET A 271 -20.99 34.83 -18.18
N LYS A 272 -22.05 34.36 -17.50
CA LYS A 272 -23.37 34.13 -18.12
C LYS A 272 -24.07 35.42 -18.55
N LYS A 273 -23.82 36.55 -17.88
CA LYS A 273 -24.32 37.87 -18.31
C LYS A 273 -23.57 38.46 -19.52
N ALA A 274 -22.35 38.00 -19.79
CA ALA A 274 -21.59 38.39 -20.98
C ALA A 274 -21.97 37.59 -22.24
N GLU A 275 -22.71 36.48 -22.08
CA GLU A 275 -23.13 35.59 -23.17
C GLU A 275 -24.59 35.80 -23.62
N GLU A 276 -25.36 36.70 -22.99
CA GLU A 276 -26.69 37.07 -23.47
C GLU A 276 -26.58 38.06 -24.65
N PRO A 277 -27.09 37.72 -25.86
CA PRO A 277 -26.99 38.60 -27.02
C PRO A 277 -27.83 39.87 -26.82
N PRO A 278 -27.40 41.02 -27.36
CA PRO A 278 -28.11 42.29 -27.15
C PRO A 278 -29.54 42.20 -27.70
N LYS A 279 -30.51 42.52 -26.84
CA LYS A 279 -31.91 42.74 -27.22
C LYS A 279 -31.96 43.74 -28.36
N ARG A 280 -32.33 43.28 -29.56
CA ARG A 280 -32.72 44.17 -30.67
C ARG A 280 -33.92 44.99 -30.24
N LEU A 281 -33.70 46.30 -30.13
CA LEU A 281 -34.76 47.30 -30.09
C LEU A 281 -35.46 47.26 -31.46
N VAL A 282 -36.78 47.02 -31.43
CA VAL A 282 -37.73 47.38 -32.49
C VAL A 282 -38.34 48.71 -32.08
#